data_AF-A0A075KIP7-F1
#
_entry.id   AF-A0A075KIP7-F1
#
_cell.length_a   1.000
_cell.length_b   1.000
_cell.length_c   1.000
_cell.angle_alpha   90.00
_cell.angle_beta   90.00
_cell.angle_gamma   90.00
#
_symmetry.space_group_name_H-M   'P 1'
#
loop_
_entity.id
_entity.type
_entity.pdbx_description
1 polymer ?
#
loop_
_entity_poly.entity_id
_entity_poly.type
_entity_poly.pdbx_seq_one_letter_code
_entity_poly.pdbx_strand_id
1 'polypeptide(L)' 'MINNKIRVVAYEKSKNNYYFFELPPGSNTDEARDKVVQWQLKYGLAYIEIYENEMWEKYEY' A
#
# COMPACT_ATOMS: atom_id res chain seq x y z
N MET A 1 -19.71 10.25 -0.31
CA MET A 1 -19.11 8.91 -0.40
C MET A 1 -17.61 9.08 -0.36
N ILE A 2 -16.97 8.64 0.71
CA ILE A 2 -15.51 8.66 0.83
C ILE A 2 -14.99 7.60 -0.14
N ASN A 3 -14.37 8.03 -1.24
CA ASN A 3 -13.83 7.14 -2.27
C ASN A 3 -12.40 6.75 -1.90
N ASN A 4 -12.23 6.13 -0.72
CA ASN A 4 -10.91 5.76 -0.21
C ASN A 4 -10.41 4.55 -0.98
N LYS A 5 -9.60 4.80 -2.01
CA LYS A 5 -8.80 3.75 -2.64
C LYS A 5 -7.59 3.51 -1.75
N ILE A 6 -7.27 2.25 -1.49
CA ILE A 6 -6.12 1.86 -0.70
C ILE A 6 -5.20 1.04 -1.61
N ARG A 7 -3.90 1.30 -1.54
CA ARG A 7 -2.90 0.46 -2.20
C ARG A 7 -1.75 0.15 -1.27
N VAL A 8 -1.12 -0.98 -1.50
CA VAL A 8 0.13 -1.35 -0.85
C VAL A 8 1.25 -1.12 -1.84
N VAL A 9 2.26 -0.36 -1.43
CA VAL A 9 3.47 -0.10 -2.21
C VAL A 9 4.62 -0.84 -1.55
N ALA A 10 5.44 -1.51 -2.34
CA ALA A 10 6.71 -2.07 -1.91
C ALA A 10 7.86 -1.64 -2.81
N TYR A 11 9.03 -1.54 -2.20
CA TYR A 11 10.28 -1.24 -2.89
C TYR A 11 11.24 -2.42 -2.76
N GLU A 12 11.66 -2.97 -3.90
CA GLU A 12 12.63 -4.06 -3.97
C GLU A 12 14.02 -3.49 -4.29
N LYS A 13 14.86 -3.33 -3.27
CA LYS A 13 16.20 -2.71 -3.40
C LYS A 13 17.09 -3.43 -4.40
N SER A 14 17.02 -4.76 -4.49
CA SER A 14 17.85 -5.56 -5.42
C SER A 14 17.57 -5.26 -6.88
N LYS A 15 16.34 -4.85 -7.22
CA LYS A 15 15.92 -4.48 -8.58
C LYS A 15 15.78 -2.97 -8.77
N ASN A 16 15.95 -2.20 -7.70
CA ASN A 16 15.67 -0.77 -7.65
C ASN A 16 14.31 -0.41 -8.28
N ASN A 17 13.27 -1.15 -7.88
CA ASN A 17 11.95 -1.02 -8.49
C ASN A 17 10.82 -0.97 -7.45
N TYR A 18 9.72 -0.31 -7.81
CA TYR A 18 8.51 -0.23 -7.01
C TYR A 18 7.44 -1.18 -7.56
N TYR A 19 6.73 -1.83 -6.66
CA TYR A 19 5.54 -2.61 -6.95
C TYR A 19 4.38 -2.02 -6.18
N PHE A 20 3.19 -2.06 -6.76
CA PHE A 20 1.98 -1.66 -6.07
C PHE A 20 0.87 -2.70 -6.26
N PHE A 21 -0.02 -2.78 -5.27
CA PHE A 21 -1.24 -3.57 -5.32
C PHE A 21 -2.38 -2.72 -4.79
N GLU A 22 -3.36 -2.41 -5.65
CA GLU A 22 -4.58 -1.72 -5.25
C GLU A 22 -5.57 -2.71 -4.66
N LEU A 23 -6.13 -2.38 -3.49
CA LEU A 23 -7.17 -3.18 -2.85
C LEU A 23 -8.54 -2.90 -3.50
N PRO A 24 -9.46 -3.87 -3.45
CA PRO A 24 -10.83 -3.69 -3.90
C PRO A 24 -11.51 -2.46 -3.25
N PRO A 25 -12.44 -1.79 -3.95
CA PRO A 25 -13.26 -0.74 -3.34
C PRO A 25 -13.99 -1.24 -2.09
N GLY A 26 -13.90 -0.50 -0.98
CA GLY A 26 -14.50 -0.86 0.30
C GLY A 26 -13.59 -1.65 1.23
N SER A 27 -12.38 -2.02 0.80
CA SER A 27 -11.34 -2.54 1.70
C SER A 27 -10.91 -1.51 2.75
N ASN A 28 -10.38 -2.00 3.86
CA ASN A 28 -9.89 -1.20 4.98
C ASN A 28 -8.36 -1.28 5.12
N THR A 29 -7.81 -0.51 6.07
CA THR A 29 -6.36 -0.48 6.31
C THR A 29 -5.84 -1.76 6.98
N ASP A 30 -6.67 -2.54 7.67
CA ASP A 30 -6.25 -3.80 8.29
C ASP A 30 -5.95 -4.87 7.21
N GLU A 31 -6.80 -4.98 6.20
CA GLU A 31 -6.54 -5.84 5.02
C GLU A 31 -5.24 -5.44 4.31
N ALA A 32 -4.96 -4.14 4.23
CA ALA A 32 -3.72 -3.64 3.64
C ALA A 32 -2.48 -3.95 4.51
N ARG A 33 -2.62 -3.99 5.84
CA ARG A 33 -1.51 -4.34 6.75
C ARG A 33 -1.04 -5.77 6.58
N ASP A 34 -1.95 -6.73 6.50
CA ASP A 34 -1.60 -8.14 6.30
C ASP A 34 -0.74 -8.29 5.03
N LYS A 35 -1.11 -7.54 3.98
CA LYS A 35 -0.39 -7.52 2.72
C LYS A 35 0.94 -6.78 2.80
N VAL A 36 1.03 -5.68 3.55
CA VAL A 36 2.29 -5.00 3.86
C VAL A 36 3.27 -5.94 4.55
N VAL A 37 2.85 -6.69 5.57
CA VAL A 37 3.73 -7.65 6.27
C VAL A 37 4.29 -8.69 5.30
N GLN A 38 3.43 -9.28 4.46
CA GLN A 38 3.87 -10.23 3.43
C GLN A 38 4.85 -9.60 2.43
N TRP A 39 4.60 -8.36 2.02
CA TRP A 39 5.43 -7.66 1.03
C TRP A 39 6.73 -7.14 1.62
N GLN A 40 6.76 -6.77 2.91
CA GLN A 40 7.98 -6.45 3.65
C GLN A 40 8.91 -7.65 3.72
N LEU A 41 8.38 -8.86 3.98
CA LEU A 41 9.18 -10.09 3.97
C LEU A 41 9.77 -10.39 2.58
N LYS A 42 9.05 -10.06 1.50
CA LYS A 42 9.47 -10.32 0.13
C LYS A 42 10.44 -9.28 -0.44
N TYR A 43 10.16 -7.99 -0.22
CA TYR A 43 10.83 -6.88 -0.89
C TYR A 43 11.73 -6.04 0.03
N GLY A 44 11.58 -6.20 1.35
CA GLY A 44 12.34 -5.49 2.38
C GLY A 44 11.65 -4.21 2.88
N LEU A 45 10.99 -3.47 1.98
CA LEU A 45 10.21 -2.28 2.35
C LEU A 45 8.83 -2.35 1.71
N ALA A 46 7.78 -2.20 2.52
CA ALA A 46 6.42 -1.99 2.05
C ALA A 46 5.63 -1.11 3.03
N TYR A 47 4.66 -0.38 2.50
CA TYR A 47 3.80 0.55 3.23
C TYR A 47 2.44 0.71 2.51
N ILE A 48 1.49 1.33 3.21
CA ILE A 48 0.14 1.59 2.70
C ILE A 48 0.11 3.01 2.14
N GLU A 49 -0.59 3.21 1.03
CA GLU A 49 -1.01 4.52 0.56
C GLU A 49 -2.53 4.58 0.43
N ILE A 50 -3.11 5.70 0.83
CA ILE A 50 -4.55 5.97 0.71
C ILE A 50 -4.72 7.12 -0.28
N TYR A 51 -5.70 6.97 -1.18
CA TYR A 51 -6.05 8.00 -2.14
C TYR A 51 -7.05 8.97 -1.51
N GLU A 52 -6.57 10.12 -1.07
CA GLU A 52 -7.35 11.21 -0.50
C GLU A 52 -6.97 12.53 -1.19
N ASN A 53 -7.91 13.47 -1.32
CA ASN A 53 -7.66 14.77 -1.95
C ASN A 53 -7.02 14.68 -3.36
N GLU A 54 -7.45 13.70 -4.16
CA GLU A 54 -6.94 13.42 -5.51
C GLU A 54 -5.45 12.99 -5.58
N MET A 55 -4.84 12.65 -4.44
CA MET A 55 -3.44 12.27 -4.31
C MET A 55 -3.27 10.98 -3.51
N TRP A 56 -2.17 10.26 -3.75
CA TRP A 56 -1.78 9.12 -2.93
C TRP A 56 -0.90 9.59 -1.79
N GLU A 57 -1.34 9.37 -0.56
CA GLU A 57 -0.58 9.72 0.64
C GLU A 57 -0.16 8.44 1.38
N LYS A 58 1.10 8.41 1.81
CA LYS A 58 1.60 7.33 2.65
C LYS A 58 0.86 7.37 3.98
N TYR A 59 0.23 6.25 4.32
CA TYR A 59 -0.45 6.10 5.59
C TYR A 59 0.58 5.89 6.69
N GLU A 60 0.78 6.91 7.51
CA GLU A 60 1.62 6.86 8.71
C GLU A 60 0.72 6.62 9.93
N TYR A 61 1.16 5.70 10.79
CA TYR A 61 0.40 5.22 11.96
C TYR A 61 0.71 6.04 13.20
#